data_AF-A0A674J3Y8-F1
#
_entry.id   AF-A0A674J3Y8-F1
#
_cell.length_a   1.000
_cell.length_b   1.000
_cell.length_c   1.000
_cell.angle_alpha   90.00
_cell.angle_beta   90.00
_cell.angle_gamma   90.00
#
_symmetry.space_group_name_H-M   'P 1'
#
loop_
_entity.id
_entity.type
_entity.pdbx_description
1 polymer ?
#
loop_
_entity_poly.entity_id
_entity_poly.type
_entity_poly.pdbx_seq_one_letter_code
_entity_poly.pdbx_strand_id
1 'polypeptide(L)'
;MRFRSPEVLAAVTSGGLAPLRYVDDQGQPTQEYPLNPNGSPLGIAGLCSPDGRHLAMMPHPERCVLPWQWAWMPPAWHRTMEVSPWLRMFQNACEWCLRHPEGES
;
A
#
# COMPACT_ATOMS: atom_id res chain seq x y z
N MET A 1 4.34 12.43 -0.88
CA MET A 1 5.67 12.12 -0.30
C MET A 1 6.72 12.97 -0.99
N ARG A 2 7.65 13.56 -0.24
CA ARG A 2 8.79 14.31 -0.79
C ARG A 2 10.08 13.66 -0.31
N PHE A 3 11.02 13.47 -1.23
CA PHE A 3 12.35 12.95 -0.92
C PHE A 3 13.33 14.12 -0.81
N ARG A 4 14.26 14.05 0.15
CA ARG A 4 15.23 15.12 0.40
C ARG A 4 16.15 15.34 -0.80
N SER A 5 16.50 14.29 -1.53
CA SER A 5 17.38 14.35 -2.68
C SER A 5 17.10 13.20 -3.67
N PRO A 6 17.56 13.30 -4.93
CA PRO A 6 17.43 12.23 -5.93
C PRO A 6 18.09 10.91 -5.51
N GLU A 7 19.19 10.96 -4.75
CA GLU A 7 19.92 9.78 -4.29
C GLU A 7 19.08 8.97 -3.30
N VAL A 8 18.32 9.64 -2.42
CA VAL A 8 17.40 8.95 -1.50
C VAL A 8 16.28 8.27 -2.27
N LEU A 9 15.73 8.94 -3.28
CA LEU A 9 14.72 8.34 -4.16
C LEU A 9 15.28 7.10 -4.88
N ALA A 10 16.50 7.20 -5.43
CA ALA A 10 17.17 6.10 -6.10
C ALA A 10 17.48 4.92 -5.16
N ALA A 11 17.91 5.18 -3.93
CA ALA A 11 18.15 4.15 -2.92
C ALA A 11 16.84 3.42 -2.55
N VAL A 12 15.74 4.16 -2.38
CA VAL A 12 14.43 3.58 -2.08
C VAL A 12 13.92 2.71 -3.24
N THR A 13 14.07 3.17 -4.49
CA THR A 13 13.58 2.42 -5.65
C THR A 13 14.42 1.19 -5.96
N SER A 14 15.74 1.32 -5.97
CA SER A 14 16.68 0.21 -6.21
C SER A 14 16.64 -0.84 -5.09
N GLY A 15 16.41 -0.42 -3.86
CA GLY A 15 16.26 -1.32 -2.71
C GLY A 15 14.89 -1.99 -2.60
N GLY A 16 13.96 -1.74 -3.53
CA GLY A 16 12.62 -2.32 -3.47
C GLY A 16 11.77 -1.84 -2.27
N LEU A 17 12.11 -0.69 -1.68
CA LEU A 17 11.53 -0.20 -0.43
C LEU A 17 10.22 0.58 -0.62
N ALA A 18 9.64 0.57 -1.83
CA ALA A 18 8.41 1.30 -2.18
C ALA A 18 7.32 0.34 -2.69
N PRO A 19 6.65 -0.42 -1.80
CA PRO A 19 5.73 -1.49 -2.18
C PRO A 19 4.35 -1.01 -2.68
N LEU A 20 3.98 0.25 -2.43
CA LEU A 20 2.69 0.81 -2.86
C LEU A 20 2.91 1.97 -3.82
N ARG A 21 2.15 1.98 -4.92
CA ARG A 21 2.15 3.05 -5.91
C ARG A 21 0.72 3.41 -6.35
N TYR A 22 0.48 4.70 -6.57
CA TYR A 22 -0.64 5.20 -7.35
C TYR A 22 -0.39 4.88 -8.84
N VAL A 23 -1.41 4.39 -9.52
CA VAL A 23 -1.36 3.97 -10.92
C VAL A 23 -2.50 4.59 -11.72
N ASP A 24 -2.31 4.68 -13.03
CA ASP A 24 -3.39 5.02 -13.97
C ASP A 24 -4.30 3.83 -14.26
N ASP A 25 -5.28 4.05 -15.14
CA ASP A 25 -6.25 3.03 -15.55
C ASP A 25 -5.62 1.86 -16.34
N GLN A 26 -4.37 2.02 -16.81
CA GLN A 26 -3.57 0.98 -17.46
C GLN A 26 -2.62 0.27 -16.47
N GLY A 27 -2.69 0.64 -15.19
CA GLY A 27 -1.86 0.07 -14.12
C GLY A 27 -0.42 0.57 -14.12
N GLN A 28 -0.09 1.64 -14.84
CA GLN A 28 1.25 2.23 -14.85
C GLN A 28 1.39 3.27 -13.73
N PRO A 29 2.52 3.31 -12.99
CA PRO A 29 2.73 4.34 -11.97
C PRO A 29 2.64 5.75 -12.53
N THR A 30 1.85 6.61 -11.88
CA THR A 30 1.57 7.97 -12.39
C THR A 30 1.83 9.06 -11.35
N GLN A 31 2.08 10.27 -11.85
CA GLN A 31 2.16 11.52 -11.07
C GLN A 31 1.03 12.49 -11.43
N GLU A 32 0.13 12.10 -12.33
CA GLU A 32 -0.95 12.95 -12.80
C GLU A 32 -2.07 13.04 -11.77
N TYR A 33 -2.54 14.25 -11.49
CA TYR A 33 -3.71 14.48 -10.64
C TYR A 33 -4.99 14.24 -11.46
N PRO A 34 -6.02 13.56 -10.91
CA PRO A 34 -6.18 13.11 -9.53
C PRO A 34 -5.69 11.67 -9.23
N LEU A 35 -5.23 10.92 -10.23
CA LEU A 35 -4.82 9.51 -10.11
C LEU A 35 -3.71 9.34 -9.05
N ASN A 36 -2.78 10.29 -9.01
CA ASN A 36 -1.88 10.52 -7.88
C ASN A 36 -2.34 11.80 -7.13
N PRO A 37 -2.98 11.67 -5.96
CA PRO A 37 -3.64 12.79 -5.30
C PRO A 37 -2.68 13.80 -4.67
N ASN A 38 -1.38 13.50 -4.59
CA ASN A 38 -0.41 14.32 -3.86
C ASN A 38 0.90 14.56 -4.63
N GLY A 39 0.98 14.15 -5.90
CA GLY A 39 2.15 14.34 -6.76
C GLY A 39 3.40 13.60 -6.29
N SER A 40 3.26 12.49 -5.55
CA SER A 40 4.45 11.73 -5.09
C SER A 40 5.25 11.20 -6.27
N PRO A 41 6.60 11.36 -6.29
CA PRO A 41 7.44 10.86 -7.37
C PRO A 41 7.22 9.37 -7.64
N LEU A 42 7.17 9.00 -8.93
CA LEU A 42 6.96 7.61 -9.38
C LEU A 42 5.70 6.93 -8.79
N GLY A 43 4.70 7.73 -8.40
CA GLY A 43 3.48 7.24 -7.77
C GLY A 43 3.66 6.72 -6.34
N ILE A 44 4.83 6.86 -5.70
CA ILE A 44 5.10 6.19 -4.41
C ILE A 44 4.09 6.60 -3.34
N ALA A 45 3.35 5.61 -2.81
CA ALA A 45 2.29 5.80 -1.82
C ALA A 45 2.60 5.16 -0.46
N GLY A 46 3.64 4.33 -0.37
CA GLY A 46 4.12 3.73 0.87
C GLY A 46 5.58 3.28 0.80
N LEU A 47 6.21 3.18 1.97
CA LEU A 47 7.59 2.74 2.17
C LEU A 47 7.67 1.62 3.18
N CYS A 48 8.60 0.70 2.96
CA CYS A 48 8.90 -0.39 3.89
C CYS A 48 10.32 -0.29 4.43
N SER A 49 10.55 -0.72 5.68
CA SER A 49 11.91 -0.94 6.19
C SER A 49 12.60 -2.05 5.40
N PRO A 50 13.96 -2.05 5.32
CA PRO A 50 14.70 -3.10 4.59
C PRO A 50 14.43 -4.53 5.08
N ASP A 51 14.06 -4.69 6.36
CA ASP A 51 13.70 -5.97 6.97
C ASP A 51 12.21 -6.33 6.81
N GLY A 52 11.40 -5.47 6.19
CA GLY A 52 9.97 -5.71 5.95
C GLY A 52 9.04 -5.48 7.14
N ARG A 53 9.56 -5.14 8.32
CA ARG A 53 8.76 -5.10 9.58
C ARG A 53 7.96 -3.82 9.76
N HIS A 54 8.37 -2.73 9.12
CA HIS A 54 7.70 -1.44 9.22
C HIS A 54 7.22 -1.00 7.84
N LEU A 55 5.90 -0.89 7.70
CA LEU A 55 5.26 -0.34 6.50
C LEU A 55 4.56 0.97 6.87
N ALA A 56 4.99 2.07 6.26
CA ALA A 56 4.33 3.37 6.37
C ALA A 56 3.68 3.72 5.03
N MET A 57 2.41 4.12 5.03
CA MET A 57 1.69 4.43 3.80
C MET A 57 0.71 5.59 3.98
N MET A 58 0.35 6.22 2.87
CA MET A 58 -0.66 7.29 2.81
C MET A 58 -2.09 6.78 2.60
N PRO A 59 -2.36 5.72 1.82
CA PRO A 59 -3.70 5.14 1.74
C PRO A 59 -4.19 4.64 3.11
N HIS A 60 -5.51 4.57 3.29
CA HIS A 60 -6.17 4.15 4.54
C HIS A 60 -6.81 2.77 4.39
N PRO A 61 -6.04 1.66 4.38
CA PRO A 61 -6.59 0.31 4.22
C PRO A 61 -7.58 -0.07 5.33
N GLU A 62 -7.44 0.50 6.54
CA GLU A 62 -8.32 0.28 7.68
C GLU A 62 -9.74 0.82 7.44
N ARG A 63 -9.88 1.82 6.56
CA ARG A 63 -11.18 2.36 6.15
C ARG A 63 -11.79 1.61 4.98
N CYS A 64 -11.16 0.55 4.51
CA CYS A 64 -11.53 -0.13 3.27
C CYS A 64 -11.52 -1.66 3.41
N VAL A 65 -11.68 -2.23 4.60
CA VAL A 65 -11.68 -3.68 4.85
C VAL A 65 -13.00 -4.37 4.46
N LEU A 66 -14.11 -3.64 4.46
CA LEU A 66 -15.45 -4.17 4.14
C LEU A 66 -16.00 -3.56 2.85
N PRO A 67 -16.80 -4.31 2.06
CA PRO A 67 -17.35 -3.83 0.80
C PRO A 67 -18.14 -2.53 0.90
N TRP A 68 -18.97 -2.36 1.93
CA TRP A 68 -19.79 -1.15 2.11
C TRP A 68 -18.98 0.14 2.35
N GLN A 69 -17.70 0.03 2.68
CA GLN A 69 -16.81 1.17 2.86
C GLN A 69 -16.23 1.70 1.53
N TRP A 70 -16.36 0.93 0.45
CA TRP A 70 -15.82 1.31 -0.86
C TRP A 70 -16.84 2.21 -1.59
N ALA A 71 -16.42 3.41 -1.98
CA ALA A 71 -17.26 4.33 -2.75
C ALA A 71 -17.66 3.78 -4.12
N TRP A 72 -16.85 2.89 -4.69
CA TRP A 72 -17.11 2.21 -5.95
C TRP A 72 -16.51 0.81 -5.92
N MET A 73 -17.20 -0.15 -6.53
CA MET A 73 -16.67 -1.46 -6.89
C MET A 73 -17.37 -1.98 -8.15
N PRO A 74 -16.77 -2.92 -8.90
CA PRO A 74 -17.45 -3.55 -10.02
C PRO A 74 -18.76 -4.21 -9.57
N PRO A 75 -19.90 -4.05 -10.30
CA PRO A 75 -21.18 -4.59 -9.87
C PRO A 75 -21.20 -6.11 -9.62
N ALA A 76 -20.38 -6.85 -10.36
CA ALA A 76 -20.22 -8.28 -10.19
C ALA A 76 -19.65 -8.67 -8.82
N TRP A 77 -18.89 -7.79 -8.17
CA TRP A 77 -18.24 -8.07 -6.88
C TRP A 77 -19.19 -7.91 -5.70
N HIS A 78 -20.26 -7.11 -5.81
CA HIS A 78 -21.23 -6.91 -4.72
C HIS A 78 -21.86 -8.20 -4.20
N ARG A 79 -21.95 -9.24 -5.05
CA ARG A 79 -22.58 -10.53 -4.69
C ARG A 79 -21.59 -11.57 -4.16
N THR A 80 -20.30 -11.37 -4.39
CA THR A 80 -19.27 -12.40 -4.17
C THR A 80 -18.19 -11.96 -3.20
N MET A 81 -17.97 -10.65 -3.03
CA MET A 81 -16.94 -10.11 -2.17
C MET A 81 -17.49 -9.87 -0.77
N GLU A 82 -17.10 -10.71 0.19
CA GLU A 82 -17.46 -10.55 1.60
C GLU A 82 -16.53 -9.58 2.33
N VAL A 83 -15.24 -9.60 1.97
CA VAL A 83 -14.18 -8.76 2.54
C VAL A 83 -13.29 -8.25 1.43
N SER A 84 -12.68 -7.09 1.64
CA SER A 84 -11.79 -6.51 0.65
C SER A 84 -10.38 -7.14 0.68
N PRO A 85 -9.60 -6.99 -0.40
CA PRO A 85 -8.18 -7.38 -0.40
C PRO A 85 -7.35 -6.69 0.69
N TRP A 86 -7.75 -5.49 1.14
CA TRP A 86 -7.02 -4.74 2.16
C TRP A 86 -7.02 -5.44 3.52
N LEU A 87 -8.03 -6.29 3.81
CA LEU A 87 -8.05 -7.08 5.05
C LEU A 87 -6.82 -7.99 5.18
N ARG A 88 -6.26 -8.44 4.05
CA ARG A 88 -5.10 -9.33 4.04
C ARG A 88 -3.87 -8.73 4.72
N MET A 89 -3.71 -7.41 4.68
CA MET A 89 -2.60 -6.73 5.35
C MET A 89 -2.64 -6.96 6.87
N PHE A 90 -3.83 -6.88 7.47
CA PHE A 90 -4.03 -7.08 8.90
C PHE A 90 -3.93 -8.56 9.29
N GLN A 91 -4.41 -9.46 8.44
CA GLN A 91 -4.23 -10.90 8.62
C GLN A 91 -2.75 -11.28 8.63
N ASN A 92 -1.97 -10.78 7.67
CA ASN A 92 -0.54 -11.05 7.60
C ASN A 92 0.20 -10.58 8.86
N ALA A 93 -0.15 -9.40 9.39
CA ALA A 93 0.41 -8.88 10.64
C ALA A 93 0.05 -9.77 11.84
N CYS A 94 -1.23 -10.15 11.96
CA CYS A 94 -1.71 -11.04 13.03
C CYS A 94 -1.01 -12.40 12.97
N GLU A 95 -0.96 -13.01 11.79
CA GLU A 95 -0.27 -14.28 11.57
C GLU A 95 1.22 -14.20 11.92
N TRP A 96 1.88 -13.09 11.60
CA TRP A 96 3.28 -12.90 11.98
C TRP A 96 3.45 -12.89 13.50
N CYS A 97 2.62 -12.15 14.24
CA CYS A 97 2.66 -12.12 15.71
C CYS A 97 2.41 -13.51 16.32
N LEU A 98 1.46 -14.28 15.76
CA LEU A 98 1.17 -15.63 16.23
C LEU A 98 2.33 -16.60 15.98
N ARG A 99 3.10 -16.40 14.90
CA ARG A 99 4.30 -17.20 14.60
C ARG A 99 5.52 -16.80 15.44
N HIS A 100 5.57 -15.59 15.98
CA HIS A 100 6.71 -15.03 16.73
C HIS A 100 6.28 -14.46 18.10
N PRO A 101 5.79 -15.31 19.03
CA PRO A 101 5.19 -14.87 20.29
C PRO A 101 6.17 -14.15 21.25
N GLU A 102 7.48 -14.40 21.13
CA GLU A 102 8.53 -13.81 21.98
C GLU A 102 9.18 -12.56 21.34
N GLY A 103 8.74 -12.13 20.15
CA GLY A 103 9.51 -11.22 19.30
C GLY A 103 10.68 -11.92 18.59
N GLU A 104 11.40 -11.18 17.74
CA GLU A 104 12.57 -11.72 17.01
C GLU A 104 13.88 -11.49 17.79
N SER A 105 14.80 -12.46 17.67
CA SER A 105 16.24 -12.31 17.95
C SER A 105 16.94 -11.59 16.80
#